data_AF-A0AB73MG11-F1
#
_entry.id   AF-A0AB73MG11-F1
#
_cell.length_a   1.000
_cell.length_b   1.000
_cell.length_c   1.000
_cell.angle_alpha   90.00
_cell.angle_beta   90.00
_cell.angle_gamma   90.00
#
_symmetry.space_group_name_H-M   'P 1'
#
loop_
_entity.id
_entity.type
_entity.pdbx_description
1 polymer ?
#
loop_
_entity_poly.entity_id
_entity_poly.type
_entity_poly.pdbx_seq_one_letter_code
_entity_poly.pdbx_strand_id
1 'polypeptide(L)'
;MRSLHLCRKAVVPTLVALGMGLTVMPSAYAEPDQPDPSEQPAQQTVVAPGPAMASAPAPTSDTATPAAIEACAKFATALDYAATNYSDFADNLAGMEGNYSDVYVSSSNGTGRAALREAASFANEAANTPELDPAIADPMRSWATNANKLMILMGVRAPVDGVNGKANDLNTDAHNVQMACALAGTHA
;
A
#
# COMPACT_ATOMS: atom_id res chain seq x y z
N MET A 1 30.60 -54.56 12.65
CA MET A 1 30.18 -54.78 14.06
C MET A 1 29.69 -53.45 14.61
N ARG A 2 28.45 -53.44 15.13
CA ARG A 2 27.79 -52.32 15.83
C ARG A 2 28.50 -52.00 17.16
N SER A 3 28.38 -50.76 17.62
CA SER A 3 27.73 -50.49 18.92
C SER A 3 27.27 -49.04 19.03
N LEU A 4 25.96 -48.90 19.22
CA LEU A 4 25.21 -47.71 19.61
C LEU A 4 25.20 -47.66 21.14
N HIS A 5 25.48 -46.50 21.75
CA HIS A 5 25.21 -46.27 23.16
C HIS A 5 23.96 -45.39 23.34
N LEU A 6 22.82 -46.06 23.48
CA LEU A 6 21.62 -45.54 24.14
C LEU A 6 21.71 -45.83 25.66
N CYS A 7 21.50 -44.81 26.48
CA CYS A 7 20.92 -44.89 27.83
C CYS A 7 19.87 -43.78 27.89
N ARG A 8 18.54 -44.00 27.92
CA ARG A 8 17.69 -44.73 28.89
C ARG A 8 17.94 -44.15 30.30
N LYS A 9 17.02 -43.49 31.03
CA LYS A 9 15.55 -43.56 31.18
C LYS A 9 15.11 -42.40 32.10
N ALA A 10 13.94 -41.78 31.88
CA ALA A 10 12.94 -41.51 32.92
C ALA A 10 11.63 -41.04 32.27
N VAL A 11 10.56 -41.80 32.49
CA VAL A 11 9.19 -41.54 32.05
C VAL A 11 8.46 -40.88 33.22
N VAL A 12 7.79 -39.77 32.97
CA VAL A 12 6.68 -39.28 33.81
C VAL A 12 5.51 -38.98 32.87
N PRO A 13 4.32 -39.60 33.08
CA PRO A 13 3.15 -39.33 32.28
C PRO A 13 2.39 -38.14 32.87
N THR A 14 2.14 -37.12 32.07
CA THR A 14 1.17 -36.07 32.43
C THR A 14 0.13 -35.97 31.33
N LEU A 15 -1.03 -36.54 31.61
CA LEU A 15 -2.29 -36.26 30.92
C LEU A 15 -2.59 -34.77 31.05
N VAL A 16 -2.70 -34.07 29.93
CA VAL A 16 -3.41 -32.78 29.88
C VAL A 16 -4.45 -32.86 28.78
N ALA A 17 -5.69 -32.62 29.21
CA ALA A 17 -6.92 -32.81 28.49
C ALA A 17 -7.07 -31.86 27.29
N LEU A 18 -7.73 -32.38 26.25
CA LEU A 18 -8.29 -31.62 25.15
C LEU A 18 -9.37 -30.67 25.68
N GLY A 19 -9.20 -29.37 25.49
CA GLY A 19 -10.22 -28.36 25.69
C GLY A 19 -10.37 -27.52 24.43
N MET A 20 -11.40 -27.81 23.63
CA MET A 20 -11.88 -26.89 22.61
C MET A 20 -12.65 -25.76 23.31
N GLY A 21 -12.20 -24.53 23.13
CA GLY A 21 -12.91 -23.32 23.54
C GLY A 21 -12.63 -22.21 22.54
N LEU A 22 -13.52 -22.03 21.56
CA LEU A 22 -13.61 -20.83 20.75
C LEU A 22 -14.31 -19.76 21.60
N THR A 23 -13.52 -18.87 22.22
CA THR A 23 -14.04 -17.66 22.86
C THR A 23 -13.80 -16.47 21.95
N VAL A 24 -14.89 -15.84 21.53
CA VAL A 24 -14.89 -14.50 20.95
C VAL A 24 -14.42 -13.54 22.04
N MET A 25 -13.30 -12.85 21.82
CA MET A 25 -12.87 -11.79 22.73
C MET A 25 -13.62 -10.49 22.41
N PRO A 26 -14.27 -9.84 23.39
CA PRO A 26 -14.69 -8.45 23.25
C PRO A 26 -13.44 -7.55 23.19
N SER A 27 -13.41 -6.64 22.21
CA SER A 27 -12.41 -5.57 22.16
C SER A 27 -12.71 -4.60 23.30
N ALA A 28 -11.85 -4.58 24.33
CA ALA A 28 -11.86 -3.54 25.34
C ALA A 28 -11.13 -2.32 24.77
N TYR A 29 -11.85 -1.22 24.58
CA TYR A 29 -11.26 0.10 24.45
C TYR A 29 -10.70 0.45 25.84
N ALA A 30 -9.38 0.47 25.98
CA ALA A 30 -8.76 1.06 27.15
C ALA A 30 -8.84 2.58 26.98
N GLU A 31 -9.68 3.23 27.79
CA GLU A 31 -9.69 4.67 27.97
C GLU A 31 -8.39 5.06 28.69
N PRO A 32 -7.51 5.91 28.11
CA PRO A 32 -6.32 6.32 28.81
C PRO A 32 -6.65 7.50 29.74
N ASP A 33 -6.47 7.28 31.04
CA ASP A 33 -6.22 8.34 32.01
C ASP A 33 -5.01 9.16 31.55
N GLN A 34 -5.13 10.48 31.64
CA GLN A 34 -4.17 11.47 31.17
C GLN A 34 -3.03 11.71 32.18
N PRO A 35 -1.76 11.68 31.74
CA PRO A 35 -0.70 12.50 32.34
C PRO A 35 -0.03 13.44 31.32
N ASP A 36 0.54 14.54 31.85
CA ASP A 36 1.12 15.72 31.17
C ASP A 36 2.27 15.44 30.16
N PRO A 37 2.57 16.41 29.25
CA PRO A 37 3.31 16.18 28.01
C PRO A 37 4.82 16.43 28.13
N SER A 38 5.62 15.43 27.77
CA SER A 38 6.99 15.61 27.29
C SER A 38 7.45 14.37 26.52
N GLU A 39 7.65 14.54 25.21
CA GLU A 39 8.46 13.71 24.31
C GLU A 39 8.12 12.21 24.22
N GLN A 40 7.19 11.89 23.30
CA GLN A 40 7.07 10.55 22.71
C GLN A 40 7.27 10.66 21.19
N PRO A 41 8.12 9.81 20.55
CA PRO A 41 8.34 9.84 19.11
C PRO A 41 7.02 9.66 18.37
N ALA A 42 6.79 10.46 17.34
CA ALA A 42 5.57 10.46 16.55
C ALA A 42 5.24 9.04 16.06
N GLN A 43 4.28 8.39 16.71
CA GLN A 43 3.55 7.29 16.10
C GLN A 43 2.73 7.94 14.98
N GLN A 44 3.23 7.85 13.75
CA GLN A 44 2.42 8.12 12.56
C GLN A 44 1.30 7.08 12.53
N THR A 45 0.16 7.46 13.10
CA THR A 45 -1.10 6.80 12.86
C THR A 45 -1.30 6.79 11.35
N VAL A 46 -1.40 5.59 10.76
CA VAL A 46 -1.80 5.44 9.36
C VAL A 46 -3.23 5.98 9.27
N VAL A 47 -3.37 7.24 8.87
CA VAL A 47 -4.67 7.83 8.59
C VAL A 47 -5.13 7.16 7.31
N ALA A 48 -6.08 6.22 7.44
CA ALA A 48 -6.91 5.82 6.31
C ALA A 48 -7.44 7.10 5.66
N PRO A 49 -7.44 7.21 4.32
CA PRO A 49 -7.81 8.45 3.67
C PRO A 49 -9.17 8.89 4.19
N GLY A 50 -9.17 10.00 4.92
CA GLY A 50 -10.38 10.73 5.22
C GLY A 50 -11.02 11.18 3.91
N PRO A 51 -12.29 11.61 3.91
CA PRO A 51 -12.92 12.15 2.71
C PRO A 51 -11.97 13.18 2.10
N ALA A 52 -11.55 12.92 0.85
CA ALA A 52 -10.63 13.77 0.13
C ALA A 52 -11.06 15.23 0.31
N MET A 53 -10.13 16.07 0.75
CA MET A 53 -10.36 17.51 0.76
C MET A 53 -10.70 17.88 -0.69
N ALA A 54 -11.97 18.21 -0.93
CA ALA A 54 -12.46 18.53 -2.25
C ALA A 54 -11.77 19.81 -2.73
N SER A 55 -10.72 19.65 -3.53
CA SER A 55 -10.25 20.69 -4.43
C SER A 55 -11.44 21.15 -5.25
N ALA A 56 -11.63 22.47 -5.40
CA ALA A 56 -12.70 23.00 -6.25
C ALA A 56 -12.65 22.30 -7.62
N PRO A 57 -13.79 21.84 -8.17
CA PRO A 57 -13.77 21.09 -9.42
C PRO A 57 -13.13 21.95 -10.51
N ALA A 58 -12.06 21.44 -11.11
CA ALA A 58 -11.49 22.03 -12.30
C ALA A 58 -12.58 22.07 -13.40
N PRO A 59 -12.61 23.11 -14.26
CA PRO A 59 -13.64 23.23 -15.28
C PRO A 59 -13.59 22.02 -16.22
N THR A 60 -14.64 21.20 -16.25
CA THR A 60 -14.77 20.06 -17.17
C THR A 60 -15.25 20.54 -18.53
N SER A 61 -14.75 19.92 -19.60
CA SER A 61 -15.28 20.18 -20.95
C SER A 61 -16.68 19.57 -21.14
N ASP A 62 -17.44 20.06 -22.12
CA ASP A 62 -18.76 19.51 -22.50
C ASP A 62 -18.70 18.05 -23.01
N THR A 63 -17.50 17.52 -23.26
CA THR A 63 -17.26 16.14 -23.71
C THR A 63 -17.01 15.15 -22.57
N ALA A 64 -16.84 15.63 -21.33
CA ALA A 64 -16.56 14.77 -20.18
C ALA A 64 -17.82 13.99 -19.76
N THR A 65 -17.73 12.66 -19.75
CA THR A 65 -18.81 11.82 -19.23
C THR A 65 -18.76 11.78 -17.70
N PRO A 66 -19.90 11.60 -16.99
CA PRO A 66 -19.90 11.43 -15.54
C PRO A 66 -18.99 10.29 -15.06
N ALA A 67 -18.97 9.18 -15.79
CA ALA A 67 -18.10 8.04 -15.51
C ALA A 67 -16.60 8.41 -15.60
N ALA A 68 -16.22 9.18 -16.63
CA ALA A 68 -14.83 9.64 -16.77
C ALA A 68 -14.43 10.61 -15.64
N ILE A 69 -15.30 11.55 -15.29
CA ILE A 69 -15.05 12.50 -14.18
C ILE A 69 -14.82 11.75 -12.87
N GLU A 70 -15.71 10.81 -12.54
CA GLU A 70 -15.61 10.01 -11.33
C GLU A 70 -14.34 9.15 -11.30
N ALA A 71 -14.08 8.41 -12.38
CA ALA A 71 -12.91 7.53 -12.45
C ALA A 71 -11.60 8.29 -12.38
N CYS A 72 -11.46 9.39 -13.14
CA CYS A 72 -10.25 10.19 -13.15
C CYS A 72 -9.99 10.88 -11.79
N ALA A 73 -11.03 11.35 -11.09
CA ALA A 73 -10.90 11.88 -9.74
C ALA A 73 -10.46 10.81 -8.72
N LYS A 74 -11.05 9.60 -8.77
CA LYS A 74 -10.63 8.47 -7.92
C LYS A 74 -9.18 8.08 -8.18
N PHE A 75 -8.78 8.00 -9.45
CA PHE A 75 -7.39 7.68 -9.80
C PHE A 75 -6.41 8.78 -9.36
N ALA A 76 -6.78 10.05 -9.47
CA ALA A 76 -5.95 11.14 -8.95
C ALA A 76 -5.73 11.01 -7.44
N THR A 77 -6.75 10.60 -6.68
CA THR A 77 -6.61 10.29 -5.24
C THR A 77 -5.64 9.13 -5.00
N ALA A 78 -5.71 8.07 -5.82
CA ALA A 78 -4.78 6.95 -5.75
C ALA A 78 -3.33 7.40 -6.00
N LEU A 79 -3.12 8.26 -7.01
CA LEU A 79 -1.80 8.77 -7.37
C LEU A 79 -1.21 9.66 -6.28
N ASP A 80 -2.00 10.59 -5.74
CA ASP A 80 -1.57 11.48 -4.65
C ASP A 80 -1.20 10.69 -3.39
N TYR A 81 -2.04 9.72 -3.02
CA TYR A 81 -1.78 8.85 -1.88
C TYR A 81 -0.52 8.01 -2.06
N ALA A 82 -0.33 7.43 -3.25
CA ALA A 82 0.87 6.67 -3.56
C ALA A 82 2.12 7.56 -3.54
N ALA A 83 2.09 8.71 -4.22
CA ALA A 83 3.22 9.62 -4.30
C ALA A 83 3.67 10.11 -2.92
N THR A 84 2.72 10.55 -2.09
CA THR A 84 3.00 11.05 -0.74
C THR A 84 3.68 10.00 0.15
N ASN A 85 3.23 8.74 0.08
CA ASN A 85 3.66 7.71 1.01
C ASN A 85 4.77 6.79 0.46
N TYR A 86 5.03 6.81 -0.85
CA TYR A 86 6.14 6.09 -1.49
C TYR A 86 7.44 6.91 -1.52
N SER A 87 7.36 8.24 -1.61
CA SER A 87 8.53 9.10 -1.83
C SER A 87 9.61 8.92 -0.76
N ASP A 88 9.22 8.85 0.52
CA ASP A 88 10.18 8.62 1.62
C ASP A 88 10.97 7.32 1.44
N PHE A 89 10.34 6.26 0.92
CA PHE A 89 11.05 5.01 0.66
C PHE A 89 12.01 5.15 -0.51
N ALA A 90 11.60 5.79 -1.60
CA ALA A 90 12.46 6.01 -2.75
C ALA A 90 13.71 6.82 -2.37
N ASP A 91 13.53 7.91 -1.62
CA ASP A 91 14.60 8.79 -1.19
C ASP A 91 15.55 8.09 -0.20
N ASN A 92 15.02 7.40 0.80
CA ASN A 92 15.83 6.67 1.77
C ASN A 92 16.58 5.51 1.12
N LEU A 93 15.94 4.74 0.23
CA LEU A 93 16.58 3.63 -0.46
C LEU A 93 17.74 4.11 -1.34
N ALA A 94 17.56 5.23 -2.04
CA ALA A 94 18.61 5.84 -2.84
C ALA A 94 19.75 6.39 -1.97
N GLY A 95 19.43 7.13 -0.91
CA GLY A 95 20.42 7.73 -0.01
C GLY A 95 21.24 6.72 0.79
N MET A 96 20.68 5.54 1.04
CA MET A 96 21.33 4.45 1.76
C MET A 96 21.88 3.35 0.83
N GLU A 97 22.03 3.65 -0.47
CA GLU A 97 22.63 2.76 -1.46
C GLU A 97 21.97 1.35 -1.52
N GLY A 98 20.65 1.29 -1.31
CA GLY A 98 19.90 0.04 -1.31
C GLY A 98 19.99 -0.77 -0.01
N ASN A 99 20.52 -0.21 1.08
CA ASN A 99 20.63 -0.89 2.36
C ASN A 99 19.26 -1.04 3.06
N TYR A 100 18.55 -2.14 2.80
CA TYR A 100 17.28 -2.48 3.46
C TYR A 100 17.38 -2.78 4.96
N SER A 101 18.58 -2.90 5.52
CA SER A 101 18.79 -3.04 6.97
C SER A 101 18.88 -1.69 7.69
N ASP A 102 18.99 -0.58 6.95
CA ASP A 102 18.90 0.75 7.52
C ASP A 102 17.50 1.00 8.11
N VAL A 103 17.43 1.68 9.26
CA VAL A 103 16.18 1.89 9.99
C VAL A 103 15.19 2.76 9.21
N TYR A 104 15.68 3.75 8.48
CA TYR A 104 14.83 4.65 7.69
C TYR A 104 14.30 3.94 6.45
N VAL A 105 15.14 3.16 5.77
CA VAL A 105 14.71 2.31 4.63
C VAL A 105 13.70 1.27 5.10
N SER A 106 13.96 0.56 6.20
CA SER A 106 13.05 -0.47 6.71
C SER A 106 11.70 0.09 7.13
N SER A 107 11.68 1.25 7.80
CA SER A 107 10.44 1.91 8.23
C SER A 107 9.62 2.38 7.02
N SER A 108 10.25 3.18 6.14
CA SER A 108 9.59 3.73 4.95
C SER A 108 9.15 2.65 3.96
N ASN A 109 9.86 1.52 3.86
CA ASN A 109 9.43 0.37 3.06
C ASN A 109 8.08 -0.20 3.55
N GLY A 110 7.89 -0.27 4.87
CA GLY A 110 6.61 -0.69 5.47
C GLY A 110 5.47 0.22 5.04
N THR A 111 5.64 1.53 5.21
CA THR A 111 4.68 2.57 4.83
C THR A 111 4.40 2.56 3.33
N GLY A 112 5.44 2.60 2.49
CA GLY A 112 5.30 2.59 1.03
C GLY A 112 4.59 1.35 0.50
N ARG A 113 4.84 0.17 1.07
CA ARG A 113 4.12 -1.06 0.69
C ARG A 113 2.66 -1.04 1.13
N ALA A 114 2.34 -0.43 2.25
CA ALA A 114 0.95 -0.25 2.67
C ALA A 114 0.23 0.70 1.72
N ALA A 115 0.86 1.82 1.39
CA ALA A 115 0.27 2.82 0.53
C ALA A 115 0.06 2.35 -0.92
N LEU A 116 1.05 1.67 -1.51
CA LEU A 116 0.92 1.11 -2.87
C LEU A 116 -0.21 0.08 -2.97
N ARG A 117 -0.46 -0.69 -1.90
CA ARG A 117 -1.58 -1.66 -1.88
C ARG A 117 -2.92 -0.95 -1.90
N GLU A 118 -3.09 0.04 -1.05
CA GLU A 118 -4.34 0.82 -0.96
C GLU A 118 -4.58 1.59 -2.26
N ALA A 119 -3.56 2.29 -2.75
CA ALA A 119 -3.65 3.02 -4.02
C ALA A 119 -3.97 2.10 -5.19
N ALA A 120 -3.42 0.87 -5.23
CA ALA A 120 -3.79 -0.12 -6.23
C ALA A 120 -5.27 -0.55 -6.11
N SER A 121 -5.85 -0.57 -4.90
CA SER A 121 -7.30 -0.78 -4.72
C SER A 121 -8.09 0.34 -5.36
N PHE A 122 -7.78 1.60 -5.03
CA PHE A 122 -8.47 2.76 -5.60
C PHE A 122 -8.31 2.88 -7.11
N ALA A 123 -7.13 2.56 -7.65
CA ALA A 123 -6.93 2.53 -9.10
C ALA A 123 -7.78 1.44 -9.78
N ASN A 124 -7.92 0.27 -9.16
CA ASN A 124 -8.83 -0.77 -9.66
C ASN A 124 -10.31 -0.36 -9.53
N GLU A 125 -10.70 0.30 -8.44
CA GLU A 125 -12.05 0.82 -8.27
C GLU A 125 -12.37 1.89 -9.31
N ALA A 126 -11.44 2.81 -9.56
CA ALA A 126 -11.54 3.81 -10.63
C ALA A 126 -11.74 3.13 -12.00
N ALA A 127 -10.93 2.10 -12.31
CA ALA A 127 -11.01 1.34 -13.54
C ALA A 127 -12.27 0.45 -13.68
N ASN A 128 -13.03 0.28 -12.61
CA ASN A 128 -14.29 -0.48 -12.58
C ASN A 128 -15.50 0.44 -12.47
N THR A 129 -15.33 1.76 -12.64
CA THR A 129 -16.44 2.71 -12.75
C THR A 129 -17.38 2.25 -13.88
N PRO A 130 -18.69 2.10 -13.62
CA PRO A 130 -19.65 1.68 -14.65
C PRO A 130 -19.63 2.58 -15.88
N GLU A 131 -19.78 1.98 -17.06
CA GLU A 131 -19.81 2.70 -18.36
C GLU A 131 -18.53 3.47 -18.70
N LEU A 132 -17.44 3.26 -17.96
CA LEU A 132 -16.15 3.86 -18.25
C LEU A 132 -15.58 3.30 -19.57
N ASP A 133 -15.09 4.21 -20.42
CA ASP A 133 -14.39 3.84 -21.64
C ASP A 133 -13.14 2.99 -21.32
N PRO A 134 -12.97 1.81 -21.94
CA PRO A 134 -11.77 0.99 -21.78
C PRO A 134 -10.45 1.75 -22.03
N ALA A 135 -10.44 2.75 -22.92
CA ALA A 135 -9.26 3.58 -23.16
C ALA A 135 -8.81 4.39 -21.93
N ILE A 136 -9.72 4.66 -20.99
CA ILE A 136 -9.43 5.28 -19.70
C ILE A 136 -9.18 4.20 -18.63
N ALA A 137 -9.98 3.14 -18.63
CA ALA A 137 -9.93 2.08 -17.61
C ALA A 137 -8.64 1.23 -17.69
N ASP A 138 -8.20 0.87 -18.89
CA ASP A 138 -7.07 -0.04 -19.09
C ASP A 138 -5.74 0.48 -18.53
N PRO A 139 -5.33 1.75 -18.75
CA PRO A 139 -4.11 2.26 -18.12
C PRO A 139 -4.23 2.34 -16.58
N MET A 140 -5.43 2.52 -16.01
CA MET A 140 -5.63 2.45 -14.55
C MET A 140 -5.38 1.04 -14.00
N ARG A 141 -5.83 0.00 -14.73
CA ARG A 141 -5.56 -1.41 -14.38
C ARG A 141 -4.08 -1.77 -14.53
N SER A 142 -3.43 -1.26 -15.57
CA SER A 142 -1.98 -1.41 -15.77
C SER A 142 -1.22 -0.81 -14.59
N TRP A 143 -1.56 0.42 -14.21
CA TRP A 143 -0.99 1.11 -13.07
C TRP A 143 -1.19 0.31 -11.77
N ALA A 144 -2.42 -0.14 -11.47
CA ALA A 144 -2.71 -0.93 -10.28
C ALA A 144 -1.92 -2.26 -10.24
N THR A 145 -1.74 -2.89 -11.40
CA THR A 145 -0.95 -4.11 -11.54
C THR A 145 0.52 -3.85 -11.25
N ASN A 146 1.09 -2.78 -11.80
CA ASN A 146 2.49 -2.44 -11.59
C ASN A 146 2.75 -1.89 -10.17
N ALA A 147 1.78 -1.24 -9.52
CA ALA A 147 1.86 -0.83 -8.11
C ALA A 147 2.01 -2.07 -7.20
N ASN A 148 1.20 -3.10 -7.46
CA ASN A 148 1.31 -4.37 -6.75
C ASN A 148 2.65 -5.08 -7.00
N LYS A 149 3.17 -5.06 -8.24
CA LYS A 149 4.50 -5.62 -8.55
C LYS A 149 5.61 -4.85 -7.83
N LEU A 150 5.56 -3.53 -7.80
CA LEU A 150 6.52 -2.70 -7.06
C LEU A 150 6.49 -3.02 -5.57
N MET A 151 5.29 -3.12 -4.97
CA MET A 151 5.12 -3.55 -3.58
C MET A 151 5.74 -4.92 -3.30
N ILE A 152 5.66 -5.87 -4.25
CA ILE A 152 6.28 -7.18 -4.13
C ILE A 152 7.81 -7.05 -4.18
N LEU A 153 8.37 -6.29 -5.13
CA LEU A 153 9.82 -6.05 -5.21
C LEU A 153 10.38 -5.41 -3.94
N MET A 154 9.67 -4.42 -3.41
CA MET A 154 9.95 -3.79 -2.13
C MET A 154 9.96 -4.81 -0.96
N GLY A 155 9.00 -5.75 -0.97
CA GLY A 155 8.87 -6.78 0.06
C GLY A 155 9.96 -7.85 0.01
N VAL A 156 10.38 -8.26 -1.19
CA VAL A 156 11.50 -9.19 -1.39
C VAL A 156 12.86 -8.50 -1.36
N ARG A 157 12.89 -7.18 -1.09
CA ARG A 157 14.10 -6.37 -0.99
C ARG A 157 14.95 -6.44 -2.26
N ALA A 158 14.29 -6.28 -3.41
CA ALA A 158 14.95 -6.29 -4.70
C ALA A 158 16.03 -5.19 -4.80
N PRO A 159 17.07 -5.36 -5.63
CA PRO A 159 18.07 -4.32 -5.86
C PRO A 159 17.44 -3.00 -6.33
N VAL A 160 18.11 -1.89 -6.04
CA VAL A 160 17.65 -0.52 -6.37
C VAL A 160 17.24 -0.38 -7.84
N ASP A 161 18.02 -0.94 -8.77
CA ASP A 161 17.70 -0.88 -10.20
C ASP A 161 16.38 -1.60 -10.55
N GLY A 162 16.09 -2.70 -9.87
CA GLY A 162 14.83 -3.44 -10.04
C GLY A 162 13.64 -2.63 -9.55
N VAL A 163 13.78 -1.97 -8.40
CA VAL A 163 12.77 -1.06 -7.82
C VAL A 163 12.55 0.14 -8.74
N ASN A 164 13.63 0.83 -9.13
CA ASN A 164 13.59 2.00 -10.02
C ASN A 164 12.98 1.66 -11.37
N GLY A 165 13.38 0.52 -11.94
CA GLY A 165 12.81 0.04 -13.20
C GLY A 165 11.30 -0.17 -13.11
N LYS A 166 10.76 -0.64 -11.99
CA LYS A 166 9.30 -0.77 -11.83
C LYS A 166 8.60 0.53 -11.46
N ALA A 167 9.26 1.42 -10.71
CA ALA A 167 8.75 2.77 -10.49
C ALA A 167 8.60 3.54 -11.81
N ASN A 168 9.51 3.35 -12.77
CA ASN A 168 9.41 3.92 -14.11
C ASN A 168 8.21 3.37 -14.91
N ASP A 169 7.95 2.07 -14.84
CA ASP A 169 6.73 1.48 -15.44
C ASP A 169 5.48 2.13 -14.82
N LEU A 170 5.47 2.31 -13.49
CA LEU A 170 4.36 2.90 -12.77
C LEU A 170 4.11 4.36 -13.18
N ASN A 171 5.19 5.15 -13.34
CA ASN A 171 5.11 6.52 -13.82
C ASN A 171 4.63 6.59 -15.27
N THR A 172 5.02 5.63 -16.11
CA THR A 172 4.54 5.52 -17.49
C THR A 172 3.04 5.25 -17.52
N ASP A 173 2.55 4.32 -16.70
CA ASP A 173 1.12 4.07 -16.59
C ASP A 173 0.36 5.29 -16.07
N ALA A 174 0.90 5.99 -15.06
CA ALA A 174 0.27 7.19 -14.50
C ALA A 174 0.13 8.29 -15.57
N HIS A 175 1.17 8.51 -16.36
CA HIS A 175 1.13 9.41 -17.50
C HIS A 175 0.07 9.00 -18.52
N ASN A 176 -0.04 7.71 -18.84
CA ASN A 176 -1.05 7.20 -19.76
C ASN A 176 -2.47 7.44 -19.24
N VAL A 177 -2.72 7.25 -17.94
CA VAL A 177 -4.03 7.58 -17.33
C VAL A 177 -4.31 9.07 -17.42
N GLN A 178 -3.34 9.93 -17.06
CA GLN A 178 -3.49 11.38 -17.13
C GLN A 178 -3.81 11.84 -18.55
N MET A 179 -3.15 11.27 -19.56
CA MET A 179 -3.43 11.56 -20.97
C MET A 179 -4.82 11.09 -21.39
N ALA A 180 -5.24 9.88 -20.98
CA ALA A 180 -6.58 9.38 -21.27
C ALA A 180 -7.67 10.24 -20.63
N CYS A 181 -7.49 10.63 -19.37
CA CYS A 181 -8.36 11.55 -18.65
C CYS A 181 -8.44 12.92 -19.32
N ALA A 182 -7.30 13.47 -19.76
CA ALA A 182 -7.26 14.74 -20.47
C ALA A 182 -7.97 14.67 -21.85
N LEU A 183 -7.79 13.58 -22.60
CA LEU A 183 -8.49 13.34 -23.87
C LEU A 183 -10.00 13.16 -23.69
N ALA A 184 -10.43 12.58 -22.57
CA ALA A 184 -11.83 12.54 -22.17
C ALA A 184 -12.37 13.91 -21.70
N GLY A 185 -11.52 14.94 -21.67
CA GLY A 185 -11.89 16.29 -21.31
C GLY A 185 -12.15 16.47 -19.81
N THR A 186 -11.60 15.57 -19.00
CA THR A 186 -11.59 15.65 -17.54
C THR A 186 -10.29 16.32 -17.08
N HIS A 187 -10.38 17.03 -15.96
CA HIS A 187 -9.25 17.61 -15.26
C HIS A 187 -9.38 17.19 -13.80
N ALA A 188 -8.39 16.50 -13.27
CA ALA A 188 -8.30 16.10 -11.87
C ALA A 188 -7.12 16.83 -11.22
#